data_AF-A0A7K4M2E9-F1
#
_entry.id   AF-A0A7K4M2E9-F1
#
_cell.length_a   1.000
_cell.length_b   1.000
_cell.length_c   1.000
_cell.angle_alpha   90.00
_cell.angle_beta   90.00
_cell.angle_gamma   90.00
#
_symmetry.space_group_name_H-M   'P 1'
#
loop_
_entity.id
_entity.type
_entity.pdbx_description
1 polymer ?
#
loop_
_entity_poly.entity_id
_entity_poly.type
_entity_poly.pdbx_seq_one_letter_code
_entity_poly.pdbx_strand_id
1 'polypeptide(L)'
;SAGNAAMTKLGFLRLSYEKQDTLLKLLILSMAAVLSFSTRLFSVLRFESVIHEFDPYFNYRTTRFLAEEGFYKFHNWFDDRAWYPLGRIIGGTIYPGLMLTSAAIYHALHFFHVTIDIRNVCVFLAPLFSSFTTVVTYHLTKELKDAGAGLLAAAMIAVVPGYISRSVAGSYDNEGIAIFCMLLTYYLWVKAVKTGSIFWAAACALAYFYMVSSWGGYVFLINLIPLHVLVLMLTGRFSHRIYVAYCTVYCLGTILSMQISFVGFQPVLSSEHMAALGVFGLCQIHGAVDYLRSKLSAQHFEVLFRSVISLAGAALLAAGAALMLTGRSRRRPRDLKHLGRPPRSTPRPAGKISPWTGRFYSLLDPSYAKNNIPIIASVSEHQPTTWSSYYFDLQLLVFMFPVGLYYCFSHLSDARIFIIMYGVTSMYFSAVMVRLMLVLAPVMCILSGIGVSQVLSTYMRNLDVSRPEKRGKKQQDSTYPIKNEVSGGARGGRTRPPADTVTPPRALPQVASGMILVMAFFLITYTFHSTWVTSEAYSSPSIVLSARGGDGSRIIFDDFREAYYWLRHNTPE
;
A
#
# COMPACT_ATOMS: atom_id res chain seq x y z
N SER A 1 -8.45 61.37 -27.59
CA SER A 1 -9.61 62.07 -27.01
C SER A 1 -10.44 61.04 -26.26
N ALA A 2 -10.76 61.35 -25.00
CA ALA A 2 -11.29 60.44 -23.99
C ALA A 2 -12.66 59.82 -24.35
N GLY A 3 -12.90 58.59 -23.88
CA GLY A 3 -14.18 57.90 -24.06
C GLY A 3 -14.34 56.62 -23.24
N ASN A 4 -14.82 56.80 -22.01
CA ASN A 4 -15.53 55.84 -21.15
C ASN A 4 -14.78 54.66 -20.49
N ALA A 5 -14.20 55.02 -19.34
CA ALA A 5 -14.09 54.16 -18.18
C ALA A 5 -15.47 53.69 -17.69
N ALA A 6 -15.74 52.40 -17.84
CA ALA A 6 -16.64 51.62 -17.00
C ALA A 6 -16.16 50.16 -16.98
N MET A 7 -14.88 49.95 -16.67
CA MET A 7 -14.37 48.64 -16.26
C MET A 7 -14.71 48.49 -14.79
N THR A 8 -15.76 47.73 -14.52
CA THR A 8 -16.17 47.33 -13.17
C THR A 8 -14.98 46.65 -12.49
N LYS A 9 -14.52 47.32 -11.43
CA LYS A 9 -13.47 46.92 -10.49
C LYS A 9 -13.75 45.52 -9.94
N LEU A 10 -12.98 44.52 -10.37
CA LEU A 10 -12.49 43.43 -9.51
C LEU A 10 -11.20 42.85 -10.12
N GLY A 11 -10.23 43.73 -10.34
CA GLY A 11 -8.88 43.36 -10.75
C GLY A 11 -8.05 42.94 -9.56
N PHE A 12 -8.33 41.77 -8.98
CA PHE A 12 -7.37 41.07 -8.14
C PHE A 12 -6.69 40.00 -9.01
N LEU A 13 -5.48 40.30 -9.46
CA LEU A 13 -4.45 39.39 -9.99
C LEU A 13 -4.99 38.19 -10.81
N ARG A 14 -5.13 38.34 -12.13
CA ARG A 14 -5.26 37.18 -13.03
C ARG A 14 -3.96 36.38 -13.02
N LEU A 15 -3.89 35.39 -12.13
CA LEU A 15 -2.83 34.39 -12.09
C LEU A 15 -2.87 33.53 -13.36
N SER A 16 -1.69 33.10 -13.84
CA SER A 16 -1.59 32.10 -14.92
C SER A 16 -2.28 30.80 -14.51
N TYR A 17 -2.85 30.07 -15.47
CA TYR A 17 -3.49 28.77 -15.24
C TYR A 17 -2.56 27.81 -14.48
N GLU A 18 -1.28 27.75 -14.84
CA GLU A 18 -0.30 26.89 -14.18
C GLU A 18 -0.06 27.31 -12.71
N LYS A 19 -0.05 28.62 -12.43
CA LYS A 19 0.06 29.14 -11.06
C LYS A 19 -1.19 28.83 -10.23
N GLN A 20 -2.38 28.93 -10.83
CA GLN A 20 -3.64 28.58 -10.17
C GLN A 20 -3.73 27.08 -9.86
N ASP A 21 -3.40 26.23 -10.83
CA ASP A 21 -3.39 24.78 -10.68
C ASP A 21 -2.37 24.31 -9.63
N THR A 22 -1.16 24.88 -9.65
CA THR A 22 -0.13 24.58 -8.65
C THR A 22 -0.55 25.04 -7.25
N LEU A 23 -1.10 26.26 -7.13
CA LEU A 23 -1.59 26.78 -5.85
C LEU A 23 -2.72 25.93 -5.29
N LEU A 24 -3.67 25.51 -6.13
CA LEU A 24 -4.80 24.69 -5.70
C LEU A 24 -4.34 23.29 -5.25
N LYS A 25 -3.41 22.66 -5.98
CA LYS A 25 -2.80 21.38 -5.58
C LYS A 25 -2.08 21.50 -4.24
N LEU A 26 -1.28 22.54 -4.06
CA LEU A 26 -0.54 22.78 -2.81
C LEU A 26 -1.50 23.00 -1.64
N LEU A 27 -2.53 23.82 -1.83
CA LEU A 27 -3.53 24.12 -0.80
C LEU A 27 -4.29 22.87 -0.37
N ILE A 28 -4.79 22.06 -1.33
CA ILE A 28 -5.54 20.84 -1.02
C ILE A 28 -4.66 19.82 -0.30
N LEU A 29 -3.41 19.63 -0.75
CA LEU A 29 -2.49 18.70 -0.10
C LEU A 29 -2.12 19.17 1.32
N SER A 30 -1.88 20.46 1.51
CA SER A 30 -1.62 21.04 2.83
C SER A 30 -2.82 20.84 3.76
N MET A 31 -4.04 21.10 3.28
CA MET A 31 -5.26 20.90 4.06
C MET A 31 -5.48 19.42 4.39
N ALA A 32 -5.26 18.50 3.44
CA ALA A 32 -5.39 17.07 3.67
C ALA A 32 -4.35 16.54 4.66
N ALA A 33 -3.11 17.03 4.59
CA ALA A 33 -2.02 16.70 5.50
C ALA A 33 -2.30 17.18 6.94
N VAL A 34 -2.81 18.42 7.09
CA VAL A 34 -3.24 18.97 8.38
C VAL A 34 -4.44 18.21 8.91
N LEU A 35 -5.45 17.95 8.08
CA LEU A 35 -6.64 17.18 8.46
C LEU A 35 -6.26 15.78 8.93
N SER A 36 -5.35 15.10 8.23
CA SER A 36 -4.86 13.77 8.61
C SER A 36 -4.20 13.76 9.99
N PHE A 37 -3.44 14.81 10.31
CA PHE A 37 -2.84 14.96 11.63
C PHE A 37 -3.89 15.27 12.70
N SER A 38 -4.77 16.24 12.46
CA SER A 38 -5.78 16.70 13.42
C SER A 38 -6.79 15.62 13.80
N THR A 39 -7.26 14.80 12.85
CA THR A 39 -8.24 13.74 13.13
C THR A 39 -7.70 12.64 14.04
N ARG A 40 -6.38 12.52 14.22
CA ARG A 40 -5.76 11.50 15.07
C ARG A 40 -5.52 11.95 16.51
N LEU A 41 -5.80 13.22 16.83
CA LEU A 41 -5.52 13.81 18.13
C LEU A 41 -6.66 13.64 19.15
N PHE A 42 -7.80 13.04 18.79
CA PHE A 42 -8.96 12.96 19.68
C PHE A 42 -8.67 12.28 21.04
N SER A 43 -7.84 11.25 21.06
CA SER A 43 -7.42 10.58 22.31
C SER A 43 -6.66 11.54 23.22
N VAL A 44 -5.64 12.21 22.69
CA VAL A 44 -4.77 13.16 23.40
C VAL A 44 -5.51 14.43 23.81
N LEU A 45 -6.56 14.84 23.07
CA LEU A 45 -7.39 15.99 23.44
C LEU A 45 -8.39 15.68 24.57
N ARG A 46 -8.90 14.44 24.61
CA ARG A 46 -9.90 14.00 25.60
C ARG A 46 -9.29 13.49 26.90
N PHE A 47 -8.05 13.04 26.83
CA PHE A 47 -7.30 12.44 27.92
C PHE A 47 -5.90 13.06 27.99
N GLU A 48 -4.99 12.40 28.69
CA GLU A 48 -3.58 12.78 28.72
C GLU A 48 -2.80 12.23 27.51
N SER A 49 -1.68 12.89 27.20
CA SER A 49 -0.70 12.41 26.20
C SER A 49 0.10 11.22 26.76
N VAL A 50 -0.52 10.05 26.78
CA VAL A 50 0.10 8.79 27.18
C VAL A 50 0.03 7.79 26.04
N ILE A 51 0.94 6.82 26.08
CA ILE A 51 0.92 5.70 25.15
C ILE A 51 -0.29 4.83 25.48
N HIS A 52 -1.01 4.37 24.46
CA HIS A 52 -2.20 3.54 24.61
C HIS A 52 -1.92 2.10 24.15
N GLU A 53 -2.82 1.19 24.51
CA GLU A 53 -2.71 -0.26 24.26
C GLU A 53 -1.51 -0.91 24.98
N PHE A 54 -1.44 -2.23 24.94
CA PHE A 54 -0.43 -3.00 25.65
C PHE A 54 0.87 -3.16 24.83
N ASP A 55 0.78 -3.36 23.51
CA ASP A 55 1.93 -3.59 22.63
C ASP A 55 2.93 -2.41 22.58
N PRO A 56 2.48 -1.14 22.46
CA PRO A 56 3.38 0.00 22.29
C PRO A 56 4.32 0.29 23.48
N TYR A 57 4.02 -0.20 24.68
CA TYR A 57 4.90 -0.02 25.85
C TYR A 57 6.27 -0.69 25.67
N PHE A 58 6.30 -1.85 25.01
CA PHE A 58 7.57 -2.51 24.68
C PHE A 58 8.39 -1.66 23.72
N ASN A 59 7.76 -1.14 22.66
CA ASN A 59 8.40 -0.28 21.66
C ASN A 59 8.93 1.03 22.28
N TYR A 60 8.18 1.61 23.22
CA TYR A 60 8.60 2.80 23.94
C TYR A 60 9.80 2.55 24.84
N ARG A 61 9.80 1.45 25.61
CA ARG A 61 10.94 1.08 26.46
C ARG A 61 12.21 0.88 25.63
N THR A 62 12.11 0.19 24.50
CA THR A 62 13.23 0.00 23.56
C THR A 62 13.71 1.32 22.98
N THR A 63 12.80 2.21 22.61
CA THR A 63 13.14 3.53 22.04
C THR A 63 13.82 4.43 23.07
N ARG A 64 13.34 4.40 24.32
CA ARG A 64 13.98 5.13 25.42
C ARG A 64 15.41 4.63 25.65
N PHE A 65 15.60 3.31 25.70
CA PHE A 65 16.93 2.71 25.83
C PHE A 65 17.84 3.13 24.66
N LEU A 66 17.34 3.12 23.43
CA LEU A 66 18.10 3.57 22.25
C LEU A 66 18.51 5.05 22.33
N ALA A 67 17.63 5.91 22.84
CA ALA A 67 17.90 7.35 22.99
C ALA A 67 18.91 7.66 24.11
N GLU A 68 18.90 6.90 25.20
CA GLU A 68 19.77 7.11 26.37
C GLU A 68 21.13 6.41 26.23
N GLU A 69 21.17 5.16 25.76
CA GLU A 69 22.38 4.32 25.72
C GLU A 69 23.07 4.27 24.35
N GLY A 70 22.36 4.67 23.28
CA GLY A 70 22.87 4.71 21.91
C GLY A 70 22.76 3.38 21.14
N PHE A 71 23.09 3.44 19.85
CA PHE A 71 22.78 2.38 18.89
C PHE A 71 23.54 1.06 19.11
N TYR A 72 24.85 1.11 19.40
CA TYR A 72 25.66 -0.11 19.53
C TYR A 72 25.27 -0.95 20.74
N LYS A 73 24.95 -0.29 21.87
CA LYS A 73 24.44 -0.95 23.07
C LYS A 73 23.05 -1.54 22.82
N PHE A 74 22.19 -0.82 22.10
CA PHE A 74 20.87 -1.31 21.68
C PHE A 74 20.96 -2.56 20.78
N HIS A 75 21.88 -2.57 19.81
CA HIS A 75 22.04 -3.71 18.89
C HIS A 75 22.43 -5.01 19.61
N ASN A 76 23.24 -4.90 20.67
CA ASN A 76 23.69 -6.03 21.48
C ASN A 76 22.91 -6.17 22.80
N TRP A 77 21.73 -5.55 22.90
CA TRP A 77 20.99 -5.51 24.16
C TRP A 77 20.38 -6.87 24.52
N PHE A 78 20.76 -7.38 25.69
CA PHE A 78 20.12 -8.50 26.38
C PHE A 78 19.28 -7.97 27.55
N ASP A 79 17.98 -8.25 27.55
CA ASP A 79 17.07 -7.88 28.62
C ASP A 79 16.83 -9.07 29.55
N ASP A 80 17.35 -8.94 30.76
CA ASP A 80 17.20 -9.88 31.88
C ASP A 80 15.89 -9.68 32.66
N ARG A 81 15.21 -8.54 32.47
CA ARG A 81 13.95 -8.21 33.16
C ARG A 81 12.71 -8.83 32.53
N ALA A 82 12.83 -9.43 31.34
CA ALA A 82 11.73 -10.06 30.63
C ALA A 82 11.99 -11.56 30.46
N TRP A 83 10.94 -12.37 30.51
CA TRP A 83 11.02 -13.84 30.35
C TRP A 83 11.93 -14.53 31.38
N TYR A 84 11.83 -14.17 32.66
CA TYR A 84 12.51 -14.89 33.73
C TYR A 84 12.10 -16.38 33.73
N PRO A 85 13.03 -17.35 33.70
CA PRO A 85 14.48 -17.24 33.92
C PRO A 85 15.37 -17.20 32.65
N LEU A 86 14.80 -17.18 31.45
CA LEU A 86 15.55 -17.28 30.18
C LEU A 86 16.21 -15.96 29.77
N GLY A 87 15.54 -14.83 29.99
CA GLY A 87 15.91 -13.54 29.40
C GLY A 87 15.57 -13.44 27.91
N ARG A 88 15.69 -12.23 27.33
CA ARG A 88 15.40 -11.98 25.91
C ARG A 88 16.49 -11.12 25.26
N ILE A 89 17.07 -11.62 24.18
CA ILE A 89 17.96 -10.82 23.32
C ILE A 89 17.09 -9.87 22.50
N ILE A 90 17.12 -8.57 22.77
CA ILE A 90 16.21 -7.62 22.12
C ILE A 90 16.73 -7.24 20.75
N GLY A 91 18.00 -6.84 20.62
CA GLY A 91 18.54 -6.31 19.36
C GLY A 91 18.44 -7.28 18.16
N GLY A 92 18.42 -8.59 18.42
CA GLY A 92 18.24 -9.63 17.40
C GLY A 92 16.80 -10.15 17.23
N THR A 93 15.87 -9.84 18.13
CA THR A 93 14.50 -10.41 18.11
C THR A 93 13.40 -9.41 17.70
N ILE A 94 13.77 -8.22 17.24
CA ILE A 94 12.83 -7.15 16.88
C ILE A 94 13.16 -6.49 15.55
N TYR A 95 12.18 -5.79 15.00
CA TYR A 95 12.33 -4.88 13.86
C TYR A 95 12.74 -3.49 14.38
N PRO A 96 13.96 -2.98 14.10
CA PRO A 96 14.47 -1.76 14.74
C PRO A 96 13.99 -0.45 14.10
N GLY A 97 13.26 -0.51 12.98
CA GLY A 97 12.93 0.65 12.14
C GLY A 97 12.11 1.71 12.86
N LEU A 98 11.12 1.32 13.66
CA LEU A 98 10.28 2.25 14.42
C LEU A 98 11.11 3.02 15.47
N MET A 99 11.92 2.30 16.24
CA MET A 99 12.75 2.88 17.31
C MET A 99 13.83 3.80 16.73
N LEU A 100 14.49 3.37 15.66
CA LEU A 100 15.51 4.17 14.96
C LEU A 100 14.93 5.47 14.41
N THR A 101 13.73 5.42 13.86
CA THR A 101 13.06 6.62 13.34
C THR A 101 12.75 7.61 14.45
N SER A 102 12.18 7.14 15.56
CA SER A 102 11.92 8.00 16.73
C SER A 102 13.19 8.61 17.31
N ALA A 103 14.24 7.80 17.48
CA ALA A 103 15.52 8.27 18.01
C ALA A 103 16.17 9.29 17.06
N ALA A 104 16.12 9.07 15.75
CA ALA A 104 16.64 10.01 14.77
C ALA A 104 15.89 11.36 14.81
N ILE A 105 14.55 11.33 14.91
CA ILE A 105 13.73 12.54 15.06
C ILE A 105 14.06 13.25 16.38
N TYR A 106 14.20 12.50 17.47
CA TYR A 106 14.58 13.03 18.78
C TYR A 106 15.94 13.73 18.75
N HIS A 107 16.99 13.08 18.23
CA HIS A 107 18.31 13.68 18.13
C HIS A 107 18.34 14.88 17.17
N ALA A 108 17.59 14.84 16.07
CA ALA A 108 17.47 15.98 15.16
C ALA A 108 16.81 17.19 15.85
N LEU A 109 15.74 16.99 16.62
CA LEU A 109 15.08 18.06 17.39
C LEU A 109 16.00 18.64 18.48
N HIS A 110 16.72 17.78 19.20
CA HIS A 110 17.69 18.21 20.21
C HIS A 110 18.87 18.96 19.61
N PHE A 111 19.32 18.60 18.40
CA PHE A 111 20.32 19.37 17.66
C PHE A 111 19.89 20.82 17.39
N PHE A 112 18.60 21.04 17.10
CA PHE A 112 18.01 22.37 16.95
C PHE A 112 17.60 23.04 18.28
N HIS A 113 18.01 22.49 19.43
CA HIS A 113 17.65 22.97 20.78
C HIS A 113 16.14 22.99 21.07
N VAL A 114 15.36 22.17 20.34
CA VAL A 114 13.94 21.94 20.64
C VAL A 114 13.86 20.74 21.58
N THR A 115 13.97 21.02 22.88
CA THR A 115 14.05 19.99 23.93
C THR A 115 12.68 19.36 24.20
N ILE A 116 12.34 18.33 23.42
CA ILE A 116 11.12 17.53 23.59
C ILE A 116 11.48 16.19 24.24
N ASP A 117 10.67 15.73 25.19
CA ASP A 117 10.78 14.40 25.78
C ASP A 117 10.54 13.28 24.76
N ILE A 118 11.28 12.18 24.88
CA ILE A 118 11.15 11.02 23.98
C ILE A 118 9.72 10.46 23.95
N ARG A 119 8.99 10.55 25.07
CA ARG A 119 7.58 10.15 25.16
C ARG A 119 6.70 10.91 24.16
N ASN A 120 6.87 12.23 24.08
CA ASN A 120 6.05 13.06 23.20
C ASN A 120 6.38 12.76 21.74
N VAL A 121 7.65 12.52 21.41
CA VAL A 121 8.06 12.07 20.06
C VAL A 121 7.36 10.76 19.71
N CYS A 122 7.35 9.76 20.60
CA CYS A 122 6.67 8.48 20.37
C CYS A 122 5.15 8.65 20.20
N VAL A 123 4.50 9.48 21.03
CA VAL A 123 3.04 9.71 20.98
C VAL A 123 2.60 10.36 19.67
N PHE A 124 3.36 11.32 19.15
CA PHE A 124 3.02 12.07 17.93
C PHE A 124 3.63 11.51 16.63
N LEU A 125 4.39 10.41 16.70
CA LEU A 125 5.01 9.82 15.51
C LEU A 125 3.97 9.28 14.51
N ALA A 126 2.96 8.54 14.98
CA ALA A 126 1.95 7.96 14.08
C ALA A 126 1.13 9.03 13.31
N PRO A 127 0.64 10.11 13.95
CA PRO A 127 0.02 11.24 13.23
C PRO A 127 0.94 11.91 12.20
N LEU A 128 2.23 12.09 12.53
CA LEU A 128 3.20 12.67 11.61
C LEU A 128 3.37 11.80 10.35
N PHE A 129 3.56 10.50 10.53
CA PHE A 129 3.71 9.57 9.40
C PHE A 129 2.43 9.42 8.59
N SER A 130 1.25 9.50 9.21
CA SER A 130 -0.01 9.55 8.47
C SER A 130 -0.10 10.74 7.52
N SER A 131 0.39 11.91 7.95
CA SER A 131 0.46 13.09 7.10
C SER A 131 1.34 12.85 5.86
N PHE A 132 2.48 12.19 6.05
CA PHE A 132 3.33 11.75 4.93
C PHE A 132 2.67 10.68 4.06
N THR A 133 1.90 9.76 4.64
CA THR A 133 1.11 8.76 3.90
C THR A 133 0.14 9.44 2.94
N THR A 134 -0.51 10.53 3.33
CA THR A 134 -1.40 11.31 2.45
C THR A 134 -0.66 11.83 1.21
N VAL A 135 0.55 12.37 1.39
CA VAL A 135 1.38 12.89 0.29
C VAL A 135 1.86 11.77 -0.63
N VAL A 136 2.28 10.63 -0.08
CA VAL A 136 2.72 9.48 -0.88
C VAL A 136 1.55 8.89 -1.69
N THR A 137 0.36 8.78 -1.09
CA THR A 137 -0.85 8.31 -1.79
C THR A 137 -1.22 9.20 -2.97
N TYR A 138 -1.07 10.53 -2.83
CA TYR A 138 -1.24 11.47 -3.93
C TYR A 138 -0.31 11.12 -5.10
N HIS A 139 0.99 10.96 -4.84
CA HIS A 139 1.98 10.67 -5.87
C HIS A 139 1.77 9.30 -6.52
N LEU A 140 1.42 8.27 -5.73
CA LEU A 140 1.11 6.94 -6.25
C LEU A 140 -0.11 6.97 -7.18
N THR A 141 -1.19 7.63 -6.77
CA THR A 141 -2.42 7.71 -7.57
C THR A 141 -2.24 8.59 -8.81
N LYS A 142 -1.45 9.67 -8.71
CA LYS A 142 -1.08 10.52 -9.85
C LYS A 142 -0.38 9.72 -10.94
N GLU A 143 0.41 8.71 -10.58
CA GLU A 143 1.01 7.81 -11.57
C GLU A 143 -0.03 6.88 -12.24
N LEU A 144 -1.16 6.56 -11.60
CA LEU A 144 -2.13 5.64 -12.22
C LEU A 144 -3.04 6.33 -13.25
N LYS A 145 -3.32 7.61 -13.06
CA LYS A 145 -4.25 8.37 -13.89
C LYS A 145 -3.90 9.86 -13.98
N ASP A 146 -4.55 10.69 -13.18
CA ASP A 146 -4.48 12.15 -13.25
C ASP A 146 -4.32 12.74 -11.84
N ALA A 147 -3.92 14.02 -11.78
CA ALA A 147 -3.72 14.69 -10.50
C ALA A 147 -5.04 14.86 -9.71
N GLY A 148 -6.19 14.92 -10.38
CA GLY A 148 -7.51 15.02 -9.72
C GLY A 148 -7.81 13.76 -8.90
N ALA A 149 -7.62 12.58 -9.50
CA ALA A 149 -7.74 11.30 -8.78
C ALA A 149 -6.76 11.23 -7.60
N GLY A 150 -5.54 11.76 -7.77
CA GLY A 150 -4.55 11.82 -6.70
C GLY A 150 -4.97 12.67 -5.51
N LEU A 151 -5.50 13.87 -5.75
CA LEU A 151 -5.96 14.76 -4.68
C LEU A 151 -7.13 14.13 -3.91
N LEU A 152 -8.03 13.46 -4.63
CA LEU A 152 -9.18 12.81 -4.01
C LEU A 152 -8.78 11.59 -3.19
N ALA A 153 -7.86 10.75 -3.69
CA ALA A 153 -7.33 9.61 -2.93
C ALA A 153 -6.58 10.08 -1.66
N ALA A 154 -5.83 11.18 -1.74
CA ALA A 154 -5.15 11.79 -0.60
C ALA A 154 -6.14 12.32 0.46
N ALA A 155 -7.22 12.98 0.02
CA ALA A 155 -8.27 13.43 0.94
C ALA A 155 -9.01 12.26 1.61
N MET A 156 -9.29 11.17 0.87
CA MET A 156 -9.95 9.98 1.42
C MET A 156 -9.08 9.25 2.45
N ILE A 157 -7.80 9.01 2.16
CA ILE A 157 -6.91 8.29 3.09
C ILE A 157 -6.61 9.12 4.36
N ALA A 158 -6.69 10.45 4.29
CA ALA A 158 -6.48 11.31 5.46
C ALA A 158 -7.49 11.02 6.58
N VAL A 159 -8.74 10.71 6.21
CA VAL A 159 -9.87 10.52 7.14
C VAL A 159 -10.32 9.07 7.27
N VAL A 160 -9.75 8.12 6.53
CA VAL A 160 -10.26 6.73 6.51
C VAL A 160 -10.17 6.05 7.88
N PRO A 161 -11.31 5.62 8.48
CA PRO A 161 -11.32 5.02 9.82
C PRO A 161 -10.47 3.77 9.97
N GLY A 162 -10.46 2.90 8.95
CA GLY A 162 -9.66 1.68 8.96
C GLY A 162 -8.14 1.90 9.08
N TYR A 163 -7.63 3.07 8.64
CA TYR A 163 -6.23 3.44 8.89
C TYR A 163 -6.05 4.18 10.22
N ILE A 164 -7.02 5.01 10.60
CA ILE A 164 -6.99 5.76 11.85
C ILE A 164 -6.95 4.83 13.07
N SER A 165 -7.69 3.72 13.05
CA SER A 165 -7.79 2.76 14.16
C SER A 165 -6.43 2.28 14.70
N ARG A 166 -5.39 2.21 13.87
CA ARG A 166 -4.02 1.79 14.23
C ARG A 166 -2.98 2.91 14.09
N SER A 167 -3.42 4.15 13.91
CA SER A 167 -2.54 5.32 13.77
C SER A 167 -2.98 6.53 14.62
N VAL A 168 -3.79 6.29 15.65
CA VAL A 168 -4.20 7.32 16.63
C VAL A 168 -2.99 7.83 17.41
N ALA A 169 -2.99 9.11 17.79
CA ALA A 169 -1.98 9.65 18.68
C ALA A 169 -1.93 8.86 20.00
N GLY A 170 -0.74 8.45 20.41
CA GLY A 170 -0.52 7.56 21.56
C GLY A 170 -0.38 6.08 21.20
N SER A 171 -0.83 5.63 20.03
CA SER A 171 -0.58 4.26 19.54
C SER A 171 0.79 4.18 18.86
N TYR A 172 1.83 3.90 19.65
CA TYR A 172 3.22 3.77 19.17
C TYR A 172 3.53 2.33 18.71
N ASP A 173 2.80 1.88 17.69
CA ASP A 173 3.02 0.58 17.05
C ASP A 173 3.65 0.70 15.65
N ASN A 174 4.25 -0.40 15.19
CA ASN A 174 4.98 -0.52 13.93
C ASN A 174 4.07 -0.25 12.71
N GLU A 175 2.78 -0.46 12.85
CA GLU A 175 1.79 -0.30 11.77
C GLU A 175 1.68 1.15 11.28
N GLY A 176 1.84 2.14 12.17
CA GLY A 176 1.75 3.56 11.82
C GLY A 176 2.78 3.98 10.77
N ILE A 177 4.01 3.48 10.89
CA ILE A 177 5.11 3.74 9.94
C ILE A 177 5.09 2.77 8.75
N ALA A 178 4.66 1.53 8.96
CA ALA A 178 4.67 0.49 7.94
C ALA A 178 3.82 0.84 6.71
N ILE A 179 2.64 1.46 6.92
CA ILE A 179 1.77 1.85 5.80
C ILE A 179 2.41 2.92 4.93
N PHE A 180 3.10 3.89 5.53
CA PHE A 180 3.91 4.87 4.79
C PHE A 180 5.00 4.17 3.97
N CYS A 181 5.79 3.29 4.59
CA CYS A 181 6.88 2.57 3.93
C CYS A 181 6.39 1.69 2.77
N MET A 182 5.25 1.03 2.97
CA MET A 182 4.60 0.19 1.96
C MET A 182 4.18 1.02 0.75
N LEU A 183 3.47 2.13 0.96
CA LEU A 183 3.04 2.99 -0.14
C LEU A 183 4.20 3.67 -0.85
N LEU A 184 5.26 4.05 -0.12
CA LEU A 184 6.47 4.60 -0.69
C LEU A 184 7.15 3.58 -1.61
N THR A 185 7.23 2.32 -1.18
CA THR A 185 7.79 1.24 -1.98
C THR A 185 6.94 0.97 -3.22
N TYR A 186 5.60 0.97 -3.11
CA TYR A 186 4.72 0.82 -4.27
C TYR A 186 4.81 1.98 -5.26
N TYR A 187 4.94 3.22 -4.76
CA TYR A 187 5.17 4.38 -5.61
C TYR A 187 6.46 4.24 -6.41
N LEU A 188 7.57 3.90 -5.74
CA LEU A 188 8.86 3.73 -6.39
C LEU A 188 8.88 2.53 -7.33
N TRP A 189 8.19 1.43 -7.00
CA TRP A 189 8.01 0.27 -7.87
C TRP A 189 7.27 0.65 -9.16
N VAL A 190 6.10 1.29 -9.05
CA VAL A 190 5.31 1.74 -10.21
C VAL A 190 6.12 2.70 -11.08
N LYS A 191 6.87 3.61 -10.47
CA LYS A 191 7.75 4.54 -11.17
C LYS A 191 8.91 3.85 -11.87
N ALA A 192 9.51 2.83 -11.23
CA ALA A 192 10.56 2.01 -11.81
C ALA A 192 10.05 1.22 -13.02
N VAL A 193 8.86 0.61 -12.94
CA VAL A 193 8.25 -0.14 -14.05
C VAL A 193 7.94 0.77 -15.24
N LYS A 194 7.41 1.96 -15.00
CA LYS A 194 7.12 2.93 -16.08
C LYS A 194 8.37 3.45 -16.77
N THR A 195 9.36 3.88 -15.98
CA THR A 195 10.57 4.55 -16.47
C THR A 195 11.59 3.54 -17.00
N GLY A 196 11.69 2.37 -16.38
CA GLY A 196 12.71 1.36 -16.69
C GLY A 196 14.13 1.74 -16.27
N SER A 197 14.28 2.61 -15.26
CA SER A 197 15.60 3.08 -14.79
C SER A 197 16.06 2.35 -13.55
N ILE A 198 17.35 2.02 -13.52
CA ILE A 198 18.05 1.40 -12.38
C ILE A 198 17.99 2.31 -11.15
N PHE A 199 18.04 3.64 -11.32
CA PHE A 199 17.98 4.59 -10.20
C PHE A 199 16.68 4.43 -9.39
N TRP A 200 15.53 4.40 -10.08
CA TRP A 200 14.23 4.23 -9.41
C TRP A 200 14.09 2.84 -8.80
N ALA A 201 14.69 1.81 -9.42
CA ALA A 201 14.72 0.45 -8.87
C ALA A 201 15.60 0.35 -7.61
N ALA A 202 16.76 1.02 -7.57
CA ALA A 202 17.61 1.09 -6.39
C ALA A 202 16.94 1.87 -5.25
N ALA A 203 16.28 3.00 -5.55
CA ALA A 203 15.48 3.73 -4.58
C ALA A 203 14.33 2.86 -4.03
N CYS A 204 13.67 2.07 -4.89
CA CYS A 204 12.66 1.10 -4.48
C CYS A 204 13.23 0.02 -3.55
N ALA A 205 14.44 -0.47 -3.81
CA ALA A 205 15.11 -1.45 -2.94
C ALA A 205 15.46 -0.86 -1.56
N LEU A 206 15.87 0.41 -1.50
CA LEU A 206 16.11 1.12 -0.23
C LEU A 206 14.80 1.34 0.55
N ALA A 207 13.72 1.72 -0.12
CA ALA A 207 12.40 1.82 0.51
C ALA A 207 11.90 0.46 1.01
N TYR A 208 12.15 -0.61 0.25
CA TYR A 208 11.87 -1.97 0.68
C TYR A 208 12.70 -2.37 1.90
N PHE A 209 13.99 -2.05 1.94
CA PHE A 209 14.83 -2.27 3.13
C PHE A 209 14.27 -1.56 4.37
N TYR A 210 13.86 -0.30 4.22
CA TYR A 210 13.22 0.45 5.29
C TYR A 210 11.91 -0.21 5.76
N MET A 211 11.11 -0.73 4.83
CA MET A 211 9.91 -1.51 5.14
C MET A 211 10.23 -2.80 5.91
N VAL A 212 11.23 -3.57 5.47
CA VAL A 212 11.70 -4.80 6.16
C VAL A 212 12.16 -4.48 7.57
N SER A 213 12.85 -3.36 7.77
CA SER A 213 13.29 -2.92 9.10
C SER A 213 12.16 -2.48 10.02
N SER A 214 11.00 -2.10 9.46
CA SER A 214 9.89 -1.51 10.21
C SER A 214 8.79 -2.51 10.57
N TRP A 215 8.43 -3.43 9.66
CA TRP A 215 7.31 -4.34 9.88
C TRP A 215 7.43 -5.67 9.15
N GLY A 216 6.99 -6.74 9.80
CA GLY A 216 6.98 -8.11 9.25
C GLY A 216 6.09 -8.33 8.02
N GLY A 217 5.24 -7.36 7.66
CA GLY A 217 4.46 -7.41 6.42
C GLY A 217 5.27 -7.20 5.14
N TYR A 218 6.60 -7.06 5.21
CA TYR A 218 7.46 -7.08 4.03
C TYR A 218 7.31 -8.36 3.18
N VAL A 219 6.89 -9.48 3.81
CA VAL A 219 6.56 -10.75 3.14
C VAL A 219 5.39 -10.59 2.18
N PHE A 220 4.42 -9.73 2.48
CA PHE A 220 3.32 -9.41 1.56
C PHE A 220 3.86 -8.71 0.30
N LEU A 221 4.75 -7.73 0.50
CA LEU A 221 5.32 -6.92 -0.56
C LEU A 221 6.18 -7.75 -1.52
N ILE A 222 7.05 -8.59 -0.97
CA ILE A 222 7.95 -9.45 -1.77
C ILE A 222 7.22 -10.58 -2.49
N ASN A 223 5.97 -10.89 -2.13
CA ASN A 223 5.14 -11.84 -2.88
C ASN A 223 4.26 -11.14 -3.93
N LEU A 224 3.84 -9.90 -3.67
CA LEU A 224 3.01 -9.13 -4.60
C LEU A 224 3.79 -8.64 -5.83
N ILE A 225 5.03 -8.17 -5.66
CA ILE A 225 5.87 -7.70 -6.78
C ILE A 225 6.16 -8.83 -7.80
N PRO A 226 6.63 -10.02 -7.39
CA PRO A 226 6.83 -11.12 -8.33
C PRO A 226 5.54 -11.60 -8.96
N LEU A 227 4.44 -11.63 -8.21
CA LEU A 227 3.12 -11.97 -8.75
C LEU A 227 2.71 -11.01 -9.86
N HIS A 228 2.94 -9.71 -9.69
CA HIS A 228 2.72 -8.71 -10.73
C HIS A 228 3.57 -8.96 -11.97
N VAL A 229 4.87 -9.25 -11.80
CA VAL A 229 5.78 -9.57 -12.92
C VAL A 229 5.35 -10.85 -13.65
N LEU A 230 4.92 -11.87 -12.90
CA LEU A 230 4.41 -13.12 -13.48
C LEU A 230 3.15 -12.87 -14.31
N VAL A 231 2.20 -12.06 -13.82
CA VAL A 231 1.00 -11.69 -14.58
C VAL A 231 1.37 -10.86 -15.83
N LEU A 232 2.38 -10.00 -15.75
CA LEU A 232 2.89 -9.28 -16.92
C LEU A 232 3.49 -10.21 -17.98
N MET A 233 4.15 -11.30 -17.57
CA MET A 233 4.61 -12.35 -18.49
C MET A 233 3.43 -13.09 -19.12
N LEU A 234 2.44 -13.50 -18.32
CA LEU A 234 1.26 -14.25 -18.81
C LEU A 234 0.40 -13.43 -19.78
N THR A 235 0.33 -12.11 -19.58
CA THR A 235 -0.39 -11.18 -20.47
C THR A 235 0.40 -10.79 -21.72
N GLY A 236 1.63 -11.29 -21.89
CA GLY A 236 2.50 -10.99 -23.03
C GLY A 236 3.03 -9.56 -23.06
N ARG A 237 2.96 -8.83 -21.93
CA ARG A 237 3.42 -7.42 -21.82
C ARG A 237 4.82 -7.31 -21.22
N PHE A 238 5.59 -8.40 -21.22
CA PHE A 238 6.94 -8.40 -20.71
C PHE A 238 7.85 -7.50 -21.58
N SER A 239 8.65 -6.67 -20.92
CA SER A 239 9.52 -5.69 -21.58
C SER A 239 10.85 -5.59 -20.83
N HIS A 240 11.91 -5.15 -21.53
CA HIS A 240 13.22 -4.90 -20.91
C HIS A 240 13.15 -3.95 -19.70
N ARG A 241 12.20 -3.00 -19.70
CA ARG A 241 11.98 -2.09 -18.55
C ARG A 241 11.61 -2.85 -17.28
N ILE A 242 10.71 -3.83 -17.40
CA ILE A 242 10.25 -4.67 -16.28
C ILE A 242 11.39 -5.60 -15.83
N TYR A 243 12.13 -6.16 -16.78
CA TYR A 243 13.31 -6.99 -16.47
C TYR A 243 14.35 -6.22 -15.65
N VAL A 244 14.74 -5.03 -16.09
CA VAL A 244 15.74 -4.18 -15.39
C VAL A 244 15.22 -3.78 -14.00
N ALA A 245 13.96 -3.35 -13.90
CA ALA A 245 13.36 -2.94 -12.63
C ALA A 245 13.30 -4.11 -11.63
N TYR A 246 12.75 -5.25 -12.03
CA TYR A 246 12.57 -6.41 -11.15
C TYR A 246 13.90 -7.02 -10.72
N CYS A 247 14.83 -7.26 -11.64
CA CYS A 247 16.11 -7.88 -11.30
C CYS A 247 16.92 -7.00 -10.34
N THR A 248 16.92 -5.69 -10.56
CA THR A 248 17.62 -4.74 -9.67
C THR A 248 17.00 -4.72 -8.27
N VAL A 249 15.66 -4.63 -8.18
CA VAL A 249 14.95 -4.65 -6.89
C VAL A 249 15.15 -5.97 -6.16
N TYR A 250 15.12 -7.10 -6.87
CA TYR A 250 15.30 -8.42 -6.27
C TYR A 250 16.70 -8.59 -5.70
N CYS A 251 17.76 -8.30 -6.46
CA CYS A 251 19.14 -8.46 -6.01
C CYS A 251 19.46 -7.53 -4.83
N LEU A 252 19.18 -6.23 -4.96
CA LEU A 252 19.47 -5.27 -3.90
C LEU A 252 18.58 -5.49 -2.68
N GLY A 253 17.27 -5.68 -2.89
CA GLY A 253 16.31 -5.87 -1.82
C GLY A 253 16.57 -7.13 -0.99
N THR A 254 17.01 -8.22 -1.63
CA THR A 254 17.35 -9.47 -0.92
C THR A 254 18.63 -9.34 -0.10
N ILE A 255 19.67 -8.69 -0.64
CA ILE A 255 20.91 -8.46 0.11
C ILE A 255 20.67 -7.52 1.29
N LEU A 256 19.91 -6.44 1.08
CA LEU A 256 19.60 -5.49 2.14
C LEU A 256 18.71 -6.11 3.22
N SER A 257 17.71 -6.93 2.86
CA SER A 257 16.83 -7.56 3.85
C SER A 257 17.58 -8.54 4.77
N MET A 258 18.63 -9.20 4.27
CA MET A 258 19.49 -10.09 5.07
C MET A 258 20.29 -9.37 6.16
N GLN A 259 20.51 -8.06 6.04
CA GLN A 259 21.28 -7.29 7.02
C GLN A 259 20.52 -7.07 8.33
N ILE A 260 19.19 -7.23 8.33
CA ILE A 260 18.39 -7.13 9.54
C ILE A 260 18.55 -8.42 10.35
N SER A 261 19.11 -8.31 11.56
CA SER A 261 19.43 -9.47 12.42
C SER A 261 18.25 -10.41 12.66
N PHE A 262 17.03 -9.86 12.78
CA PHE A 262 15.80 -10.66 12.94
C PHE A 262 15.49 -11.53 11.73
N VAL A 263 15.77 -11.02 10.53
CA VAL A 263 15.48 -11.69 9.25
C VAL A 263 16.60 -12.67 8.90
N GLY A 264 17.86 -12.24 9.03
CA GLY A 264 19.04 -13.06 8.75
C GLY A 264 18.95 -13.76 7.39
N PHE A 265 19.03 -15.09 7.39
CA PHE A 265 19.00 -15.91 6.16
C PHE A 265 17.60 -16.39 5.75
N GLN A 266 16.53 -15.90 6.38
CA GLN A 266 15.15 -16.26 6.01
C GLN A 266 14.82 -16.02 4.53
N PRO A 267 15.30 -14.96 3.84
CA PRO A 267 14.97 -14.74 2.43
C PRO A 267 15.42 -15.85 1.48
N VAL A 268 16.43 -16.64 1.86
CA VAL A 268 16.95 -17.76 1.04
C VAL A 268 16.46 -19.11 1.54
N LEU A 269 16.25 -19.25 2.84
CA LEU A 269 15.87 -20.53 3.45
C LEU A 269 14.35 -20.73 3.57
N SER A 270 13.57 -19.67 3.67
CA SER A 270 12.12 -19.74 3.89
C SER A 270 11.34 -19.91 2.59
N SER A 271 10.31 -20.77 2.63
CA SER A 271 9.38 -20.96 1.51
C SER A 271 8.63 -19.69 1.14
N GLU A 272 8.49 -18.73 2.05
CA GLU A 272 7.73 -17.48 1.87
C GLU A 272 8.36 -16.55 0.82
N HIS A 273 9.66 -16.70 0.55
CA HIS A 273 10.42 -15.87 -0.39
C HIS A 273 10.68 -16.58 -1.74
N MET A 274 10.26 -17.84 -1.85
CA MET A 274 10.55 -18.68 -3.03
C MET A 274 9.81 -18.20 -4.28
N ALA A 275 8.68 -17.51 -4.14
CA ALA A 275 7.99 -16.91 -5.29
C ALA A 275 8.89 -15.85 -5.97
N ALA A 276 9.58 -15.02 -5.20
CA ALA A 276 10.48 -14.01 -5.74
C ALA A 276 11.69 -14.64 -6.45
N LEU A 277 12.31 -15.66 -5.84
CA LEU A 277 13.40 -16.41 -6.47
C LEU A 277 12.95 -17.13 -7.76
N GLY A 278 11.77 -17.76 -7.73
CA GLY A 278 11.20 -18.48 -8.87
C GLY A 278 10.91 -17.56 -10.05
N VAL A 279 10.28 -16.41 -9.82
CA VAL A 279 10.02 -15.40 -10.86
C VAL A 279 11.31 -14.76 -11.34
N PHE A 280 12.32 -14.60 -10.47
CA PHE A 280 13.64 -14.15 -10.89
C PHE A 280 14.31 -15.13 -11.85
N GLY A 281 14.32 -16.42 -11.53
CA GLY A 281 14.80 -17.46 -12.45
C GLY A 281 14.03 -17.45 -13.78
N LEU A 282 12.71 -17.31 -13.73
CA LEU A 282 11.86 -17.22 -14.92
C LEU A 282 12.17 -15.98 -15.77
N CYS A 283 12.42 -14.82 -15.15
CA CYS A 283 12.84 -13.60 -15.85
C CYS A 283 14.15 -13.80 -16.62
N GLN A 284 15.12 -14.50 -16.02
CA GLN A 284 16.40 -14.78 -16.69
C GLN A 284 16.22 -15.70 -17.89
N ILE A 285 15.41 -16.76 -17.73
CA ILE A 285 15.12 -17.70 -18.83
C ILE A 285 14.37 -16.98 -19.95
N HIS A 286 13.32 -16.22 -19.64
CA HIS A 286 12.54 -15.49 -20.64
C HIS A 286 13.41 -14.46 -21.39
N GLY A 287 14.25 -13.70 -20.67
CA GLY A 287 15.17 -12.74 -21.28
C GLY A 287 16.21 -13.41 -22.18
N ALA A 288 16.76 -14.55 -21.78
CA ALA A 288 17.70 -15.32 -22.59
C ALA A 288 17.04 -15.91 -23.85
N VAL A 289 15.82 -16.43 -23.72
CA VAL A 289 15.04 -16.97 -24.85
C VAL A 289 14.70 -15.86 -25.85
N ASP A 290 14.27 -14.69 -25.40
CA ASP A 290 13.99 -13.55 -26.29
C ASP A 290 15.25 -13.07 -27.01
N TYR A 291 16.38 -13.02 -26.30
CA TYR A 291 17.66 -12.69 -26.91
C TYR A 291 18.08 -13.71 -27.98
N LEU A 292 17.97 -15.00 -27.70
CA LEU A 292 18.26 -16.09 -28.66
C LEU A 292 17.33 -16.03 -29.88
N ARG A 293 16.04 -15.78 -29.67
CA ARG A 293 15.05 -15.59 -30.76
C ARG A 293 15.41 -14.42 -31.67
N SER A 294 16.04 -13.36 -31.14
CA SER A 294 16.46 -12.21 -31.95
C SER A 294 17.71 -12.46 -32.80
N LYS A 295 18.55 -13.43 -32.42
CA LYS A 295 19.83 -13.73 -33.07
C LYS A 295 19.79 -14.92 -34.03
N LEU A 296 18.82 -15.83 -33.88
CA LEU A 296 18.70 -17.05 -34.67
C LEU A 296 17.50 -16.98 -35.62
N SER A 297 17.59 -17.67 -36.77
CA SER A 297 16.43 -17.87 -37.62
C SER A 297 15.44 -18.85 -36.96
N ALA A 298 14.15 -18.73 -37.28
CA ALA A 298 13.08 -19.51 -36.63
C ALA A 298 13.32 -21.03 -36.67
N GLN A 299 13.87 -21.54 -37.78
CA GLN A 299 14.18 -22.96 -37.96
C GLN A 299 15.31 -23.43 -37.02
N HIS A 300 16.41 -22.67 -36.93
CA HIS A 300 17.51 -23.00 -36.01
C HIS A 300 17.08 -22.87 -34.54
N PHE A 301 16.22 -21.90 -34.24
CA PHE A 301 15.66 -21.74 -32.89
C PHE A 301 14.79 -22.94 -32.49
N GLU A 302 13.92 -23.43 -33.37
CA GLU A 302 13.05 -24.58 -33.07
C GLU A 302 13.86 -25.87 -32.85
N VAL A 303 14.91 -26.09 -33.66
CA VAL A 303 15.84 -27.22 -33.48
C VAL A 303 16.59 -27.10 -32.15
N LEU A 304 17.13 -25.91 -31.85
CA LEU A 304 17.84 -25.68 -30.59
C LEU A 304 16.92 -25.86 -29.38
N PHE A 305 15.71 -25.32 -29.43
CA PHE A 305 14.74 -25.45 -28.34
C PHE A 305 14.32 -26.91 -28.11
N ARG A 306 14.06 -27.67 -29.17
CA ARG A 306 13.79 -29.12 -29.08
C ARG A 306 14.97 -29.90 -28.52
N SER A 307 16.20 -29.55 -28.93
CA SER A 307 17.42 -30.20 -28.43
C SER A 307 17.68 -29.92 -26.94
N VAL A 308 17.42 -28.69 -26.47
CA VAL A 308 17.57 -28.32 -25.05
C VAL A 308 16.52 -29.04 -24.19
N ILE A 309 15.27 -29.10 -24.64
CA ILE A 309 14.21 -29.83 -23.92
C ILE A 309 14.50 -31.33 -23.90
N SER A 310 14.94 -31.93 -25.01
CA SER A 310 15.27 -33.36 -25.04
C SER A 310 16.47 -33.68 -24.16
N LEU A 311 17.49 -32.81 -24.13
CA LEU A 311 18.65 -32.96 -23.24
C LEU A 311 18.27 -32.80 -21.76
N ALA A 312 17.44 -31.81 -21.43
CA ALA A 312 16.94 -31.60 -20.06
C ALA A 312 16.06 -32.77 -19.59
N GLY A 313 15.18 -33.27 -20.47
CA GLY A 313 14.37 -34.46 -20.22
C GLY A 313 15.23 -35.71 -20.01
N ALA A 314 16.25 -35.92 -20.85
CA ALA A 314 17.21 -37.02 -20.70
C ALA A 314 18.01 -36.91 -19.39
N ALA A 315 18.44 -35.70 -18.99
CA ALA A 315 19.15 -35.47 -17.74
C ALA A 315 18.26 -35.73 -16.51
N LEU A 316 16.99 -35.31 -16.54
CA LEU A 316 16.01 -35.60 -15.48
C LEU A 316 15.70 -37.09 -15.38
N LEU A 317 15.56 -37.79 -16.52
CA LEU A 317 15.38 -39.24 -16.55
C LEU A 317 16.62 -39.96 -16.03
N ALA A 318 17.83 -39.52 -16.39
CA ALA A 318 19.09 -40.08 -15.89
C ALA A 318 19.24 -39.85 -14.37
N ALA A 319 18.91 -38.65 -13.88
CA ALA A 319 18.92 -38.35 -12.45
C ALA A 319 17.87 -39.16 -11.68
N GLY A 320 16.66 -39.31 -12.24
CA GLY A 320 15.59 -40.14 -11.69
C GLY A 320 15.94 -41.63 -11.66
N ALA A 321 16.59 -42.13 -12.71
CA ALA A 321 17.10 -43.50 -12.79
C ALA A 321 18.24 -43.72 -11.77
N ALA A 322 19.17 -42.77 -11.64
CA ALA A 322 20.24 -42.82 -10.64
C ALA A 322 19.69 -42.80 -9.20
N LEU A 323 18.65 -42.00 -8.92
CA LEU A 323 17.93 -41.98 -7.64
C LEU A 323 17.16 -43.27 -7.37
N MET A 324 16.54 -43.89 -8.38
CA MET A 324 15.90 -45.20 -8.24
C MET A 324 16.90 -46.34 -8.01
N LEU A 325 18.05 -46.31 -8.70
CA LEU A 325 19.11 -47.31 -8.56
C LEU A 325 19.82 -47.21 -7.20
N THR A 326 20.07 -46.00 -6.71
CA THR A 326 20.64 -45.77 -5.37
C THR A 326 19.61 -45.98 -4.25
N GLY A 327 18.32 -45.67 -4.49
CA GLY A 327 17.22 -45.90 -3.56
C GLY A 327 16.86 -47.37 -3.35
N ARG A 328 17.13 -48.25 -4.32
CA ARG A 328 16.92 -49.70 -4.20
C ARG A 328 17.98 -50.40 -3.33
N SER A 329 19.18 -49.85 -3.20
CA SER A 329 20.27 -50.47 -2.42
C SER A 329 20.14 -50.34 -0.90
N ARG A 330 19.14 -49.60 -0.38
CA ARG A 330 18.99 -49.35 1.08
C ARG A 330 17.76 -50.00 1.74
N ARG A 331 17.13 -51.01 1.12
CA ARG A 331 16.09 -51.83 1.77
C ARG A 331 16.51 -53.29 1.85
N ARG A 332 17.26 -53.65 2.90
CA ARG A 332 17.26 -55.02 3.43
C ARG A 332 16.05 -55.19 4.36
N PRO A 333 15.25 -56.25 4.23
CA PRO A 333 14.22 -56.59 5.20
C PRO A 333 14.85 -57.42 6.32
N ARG A 334 14.81 -56.93 7.56
CA ARG A 334 14.87 -57.77 8.76
C ARG A 334 13.91 -57.21 9.80
N ASP A 335 13.06 -58.11 10.26
CA ASP A 335 12.00 -57.94 11.24
C ASP A 335 12.45 -57.28 12.55
N LEU A 336 11.57 -56.48 13.16
CA LEU A 336 11.18 -56.69 14.55
C LEU A 336 9.84 -56.00 14.87
N LYS A 337 8.89 -56.80 15.36
CA LYS A 337 7.61 -56.41 15.96
C LYS A 337 7.85 -55.60 17.25
N HIS A 338 7.20 -54.45 17.43
CA HIS A 338 6.35 -54.12 18.59
C HIS A 338 5.92 -52.64 18.61
N LEU A 339 4.69 -52.46 19.08
CA LEU A 339 4.03 -51.24 19.57
C LEU A 339 3.40 -50.27 18.54
N GLY A 340 2.07 -50.26 18.53
CA GLY A 340 1.24 -49.41 17.70
C GLY A 340 1.29 -47.94 18.09
N ARG A 341 1.52 -47.09 17.09
CA ARG A 341 1.06 -45.70 16.98
C ARG A 341 0.83 -45.40 15.48
N PRO A 342 -0.19 -44.61 15.10
CA PRO A 342 -0.46 -44.34 13.69
C PRO A 342 0.64 -43.45 13.09
N PRO A 343 0.98 -43.60 11.79
CA PRO A 343 2.08 -42.87 11.18
C PRO A 343 1.67 -41.41 10.88
N ARG A 344 2.13 -40.47 11.69
CA ARG A 344 2.37 -39.09 11.23
C ARG A 344 3.72 -39.05 10.52
N SER A 345 3.78 -38.25 9.46
CA SER A 345 4.92 -37.95 8.59
C SER A 345 5.13 -38.91 7.40
N THR A 346 4.44 -38.59 6.31
CA THR A 346 5.03 -38.80 4.98
C THR A 346 6.30 -37.93 4.88
N PRO A 347 7.47 -38.51 4.58
CA PRO A 347 8.69 -37.73 4.39
C PRO A 347 8.59 -37.01 3.04
N ARG A 348 8.39 -35.68 3.06
CA ARG A 348 8.49 -34.85 1.85
C ARG A 348 9.96 -34.72 1.43
N PRO A 349 10.27 -34.66 0.12
CA PRO A 349 11.64 -34.64 -0.36
C PRO A 349 12.29 -33.27 -0.09
N ALA A 350 13.54 -33.32 0.39
CA ALA A 350 14.50 -32.21 0.58
C ALA A 350 14.23 -31.24 1.75
N GLY A 351 14.65 -31.61 2.97
CA GLY A 351 14.70 -30.76 4.17
C GLY A 351 15.78 -29.66 4.15
N LYS A 352 15.95 -28.95 3.03
CA LYS A 352 16.87 -27.81 2.91
C LYS A 352 16.18 -26.44 2.94
N ILE A 353 14.87 -26.39 2.66
CA ILE A 353 14.04 -25.17 2.69
C ILE A 353 13.04 -25.32 3.84
N SER A 354 12.94 -24.31 4.70
CA SER A 354 11.99 -24.33 5.82
C SER A 354 10.56 -24.17 5.31
N PRO A 355 9.59 -24.93 5.86
CA PRO A 355 8.19 -24.82 5.47
C PRO A 355 7.60 -23.46 5.89
N TRP A 356 6.40 -23.16 5.37
CA TRP A 356 5.60 -22.00 5.75
C TRP A 356 5.46 -21.91 7.26
N THR A 357 5.65 -20.72 7.81
CA THR A 357 5.43 -20.50 9.24
C THR A 357 3.95 -20.60 9.57
N GLY A 358 3.60 -21.02 10.79
CA GLY A 358 2.21 -21.26 11.19
C GLY A 358 1.29 -20.03 11.04
N ARG A 359 1.83 -18.82 11.25
CA ARG A 359 1.09 -17.55 11.12
C ARG A 359 0.74 -17.21 9.66
N PHE A 360 1.65 -17.42 8.72
CA PHE A 360 1.35 -17.17 7.31
C PHE A 360 0.53 -18.31 6.70
N TYR A 361 0.77 -19.55 7.13
CA TYR A 361 -0.04 -20.69 6.70
C TYR A 361 -1.50 -20.54 7.11
N SER A 362 -1.79 -19.99 8.31
CA SER A 362 -3.17 -19.73 8.74
C SER A 362 -3.91 -18.68 7.91
N LEU A 363 -3.21 -17.85 7.13
CA LEU A 363 -3.84 -16.91 6.21
C LEU A 363 -4.25 -17.60 4.89
N LEU A 364 -3.61 -18.70 4.53
CA LEU A 364 -3.96 -19.52 3.36
C LEU A 364 -5.00 -20.58 3.72
N ASP A 365 -4.86 -21.19 4.91
CA ASP A 365 -5.83 -22.12 5.49
C ASP A 365 -6.33 -21.59 6.84
N PRO A 366 -7.48 -20.89 6.86
CA PRO A 366 -8.03 -20.28 8.08
C PRO A 366 -8.44 -21.31 9.14
N SER A 367 -8.57 -22.59 8.77
CA SER A 367 -8.95 -23.65 9.72
C SER A 367 -7.76 -24.15 10.54
N TYR A 368 -6.53 -24.01 10.03
CA TYR A 368 -5.36 -24.62 10.62
C TYR A 368 -5.03 -24.07 12.02
N ALA A 369 -5.00 -22.75 12.19
CA ALA A 369 -4.68 -22.13 13.48
C ALA A 369 -5.73 -22.48 14.54
N LYS A 370 -7.02 -22.36 14.19
CA LYS A 370 -8.14 -22.66 15.10
C LYS A 370 -8.10 -24.10 15.63
N ASN A 371 -7.67 -25.05 14.81
CA ASN A 371 -7.69 -26.47 15.17
C ASN A 371 -6.39 -26.95 15.82
N ASN A 372 -5.23 -26.36 15.51
CA ASN A 372 -3.92 -26.91 15.90
C ASN A 372 -3.10 -26.03 16.85
N ILE A 373 -3.30 -24.70 16.85
CA ILE A 373 -2.45 -23.76 17.62
C ILE A 373 -3.35 -22.74 18.37
N PRO A 374 -3.79 -23.06 19.60
CA PRO A 374 -4.77 -22.24 20.31
C PRO A 374 -4.27 -20.83 20.65
N ILE A 375 -2.95 -20.64 20.83
CA ILE A 375 -2.35 -19.33 21.15
C ILE A 375 -2.48 -18.31 20.01
N ILE A 376 -2.56 -18.77 18.76
CA ILE A 376 -2.80 -17.88 17.61
C ILE A 376 -4.29 -17.54 17.53
N ALA A 377 -5.16 -18.52 17.76
CA ALA A 377 -6.61 -18.34 17.67
C ALA A 377 -7.21 -17.54 18.84
N SER A 378 -6.53 -17.45 19.99
CA SER A 378 -7.00 -16.75 21.18
C SER A 378 -6.98 -15.22 21.06
N VAL A 379 -6.23 -14.66 20.09
CA VAL A 379 -6.17 -13.22 19.87
C VAL A 379 -7.39 -12.78 19.07
N SER A 380 -8.13 -11.79 19.58
CA SER A 380 -9.34 -11.26 18.94
C SER A 380 -9.09 -10.75 17.50
N GLU A 381 -7.89 -10.22 17.25
CA GLU A 381 -7.48 -9.68 15.95
C GLU A 381 -7.32 -10.74 14.84
N HIS A 382 -7.17 -12.02 15.20
CA HIS A 382 -7.03 -13.15 14.27
C HIS A 382 -8.37 -13.68 13.76
N GLN A 383 -9.49 -13.12 14.23
CA GLN A 383 -10.81 -13.54 13.78
C GLN A 383 -11.12 -13.02 12.36
N PRO A 384 -12.02 -13.70 11.62
CA PRO A 384 -12.51 -13.22 10.33
C PRO A 384 -13.36 -11.94 10.45
N THR A 385 -13.34 -11.12 9.40
CA THR A 385 -14.15 -9.88 9.32
C THR A 385 -15.59 -10.15 8.91
N THR A 386 -16.55 -9.51 9.56
CA THR A 386 -17.94 -9.43 9.10
C THR A 386 -18.15 -8.28 8.11
N TRP A 387 -19.22 -8.34 7.31
CA TRP A 387 -19.60 -7.26 6.39
C TRP A 387 -19.87 -5.92 7.10
N SER A 388 -20.38 -5.98 8.34
CA SER A 388 -20.62 -4.78 9.15
C SER A 388 -19.33 -4.03 9.46
N SER A 389 -18.24 -4.75 9.72
CA SER A 389 -16.91 -4.15 9.94
C SER A 389 -16.37 -3.48 8.67
N TYR A 390 -16.56 -4.10 7.49
CA TYR A 390 -16.21 -3.46 6.22
C TYR A 390 -16.94 -2.13 6.01
N TYR A 391 -18.25 -2.10 6.27
CA TYR A 391 -19.03 -0.88 6.13
C TYR A 391 -18.63 0.18 7.16
N PHE A 392 -18.40 -0.23 8.41
CA PHE A 392 -18.00 0.66 9.49
C PHE A 392 -16.67 1.38 9.20
N ASP A 393 -15.68 0.65 8.66
CA ASP A 393 -14.33 1.17 8.43
C ASP A 393 -14.19 1.97 7.13
N LEU A 394 -15.01 1.70 6.12
CA LEU A 394 -14.82 2.19 4.75
C LEU A 394 -16.03 2.91 4.13
N GLN A 395 -17.24 2.77 4.68
CA GLN A 395 -18.50 3.44 4.26
C GLN A 395 -18.66 3.63 2.74
N LEU A 396 -18.32 4.81 2.18
CA LEU A 396 -18.42 5.11 0.74
C LEU A 396 -17.45 4.29 -0.13
N LEU A 397 -16.25 4.00 0.37
CA LEU A 397 -15.18 3.35 -0.39
C LEU A 397 -15.57 1.94 -0.82
N VAL A 398 -16.39 1.24 -0.03
CA VAL A 398 -16.87 -0.12 -0.34
C VAL A 398 -17.68 -0.14 -1.63
N PHE A 399 -18.48 0.91 -1.89
CA PHE A 399 -19.29 1.04 -3.11
C PHE A 399 -18.48 1.54 -4.30
N MET A 400 -17.49 2.40 -4.06
CA MET A 400 -16.66 2.98 -5.13
C MET A 400 -15.52 2.07 -5.58
N PHE A 401 -15.14 1.08 -4.78
CA PHE A 401 -14.08 0.13 -5.13
C PHE A 401 -14.36 -0.66 -6.41
N PRO A 402 -15.52 -1.31 -6.61
CA PRO A 402 -15.82 -2.00 -7.87
C PRO A 402 -15.78 -1.07 -9.09
N VAL A 403 -16.22 0.18 -8.93
CA VAL A 403 -16.16 1.20 -9.99
C VAL A 403 -14.71 1.52 -10.35
N GLY A 404 -13.85 1.67 -9.34
CA GLY A 404 -12.40 1.86 -9.53
C GLY A 404 -11.73 0.69 -10.24
N LEU A 405 -12.05 -0.55 -9.85
CA LEU A 405 -11.55 -1.76 -10.53
C LEU A 405 -12.01 -1.81 -11.99
N TYR A 406 -13.29 -1.54 -12.25
CA TYR A 406 -13.85 -1.53 -13.60
C TYR A 406 -13.07 -0.59 -14.53
N TYR A 407 -12.75 0.63 -14.07
CA TYR A 407 -11.94 1.56 -14.86
C TYR A 407 -10.50 1.11 -15.05
N CYS A 408 -9.91 0.43 -14.05
CA CYS A 408 -8.58 -0.14 -14.19
C CYS A 408 -8.55 -1.28 -15.24
N PHE A 409 -9.61 -2.09 -15.31
CA PHE A 409 -9.77 -3.14 -16.32
C PHE A 409 -10.10 -2.60 -17.71
N SER A 410 -10.90 -1.53 -17.82
CA SER A 410 -11.27 -0.94 -19.11
C SER A 410 -10.05 -0.39 -19.86
N HIS A 411 -9.07 0.15 -19.14
CA HIS A 411 -7.86 0.71 -19.72
C HIS A 411 -6.61 0.08 -19.08
N LEU A 412 -6.25 -1.12 -19.52
CA LEU A 412 -5.12 -1.88 -18.97
C LEU A 412 -3.77 -1.22 -19.30
N SER A 413 -3.01 -0.92 -18.25
CA SER A 413 -1.62 -0.44 -18.28
C SER A 413 -0.79 -1.27 -17.29
N ASP A 414 0.52 -1.36 -17.50
CA ASP A 414 1.44 -2.19 -16.68
C ASP A 414 1.34 -1.82 -15.19
N ALA A 415 1.17 -0.53 -14.88
CA ALA A 415 0.95 -0.02 -13.52
C ALA A 415 -0.46 -0.31 -12.98
N ARG A 416 -1.47 -0.39 -13.85
CA ARG A 416 -2.85 -0.70 -13.44
C ARG A 416 -3.05 -2.19 -13.16
N ILE A 417 -2.31 -3.06 -13.84
CA ILE A 417 -2.28 -4.49 -13.49
C ILE A 417 -1.76 -4.67 -12.06
N PHE A 418 -0.75 -3.88 -11.66
CA PHE A 418 -0.24 -3.89 -10.29
C PHE A 418 -1.32 -3.52 -9.27
N ILE A 419 -2.04 -2.41 -9.47
CA ILE A 419 -3.07 -1.98 -8.49
C ILE A 419 -4.27 -2.93 -8.42
N ILE A 420 -4.63 -3.58 -9.54
CA ILE A 420 -5.67 -4.62 -9.57
C ILE A 420 -5.25 -5.82 -8.72
N MET A 421 -4.02 -6.32 -8.92
CA MET A 421 -3.50 -7.43 -8.13
C MET A 421 -3.42 -7.06 -6.64
N TYR A 422 -2.92 -5.86 -6.32
CA TYR A 422 -2.90 -5.38 -4.95
C TYR A 422 -4.31 -5.36 -4.33
N GLY A 423 -5.30 -4.83 -5.03
CA GLY A 423 -6.68 -4.78 -4.56
C GLY A 423 -7.31 -6.15 -4.31
N VAL A 424 -7.18 -7.08 -5.27
CA VAL A 424 -7.77 -8.42 -5.16
C VAL A 424 -7.09 -9.22 -4.05
N THR A 425 -5.75 -9.22 -4.00
CA THR A 425 -5.00 -9.96 -2.98
C THR A 425 -5.24 -9.38 -1.59
N SER A 426 -5.26 -8.05 -1.44
CA SER A 426 -5.52 -7.42 -0.14
C SER A 426 -6.94 -7.64 0.35
N MET A 427 -7.93 -7.65 -0.55
CA MET A 427 -9.34 -7.92 -0.20
C MET A 427 -9.54 -9.35 0.31
N TYR A 428 -8.84 -10.33 -0.26
CA TYR A 428 -8.86 -11.70 0.24
C TYR A 428 -8.28 -11.77 1.65
N PHE A 429 -7.11 -11.17 1.87
CA PHE A 429 -6.46 -11.23 3.18
C PHE A 429 -7.21 -10.48 4.28
N SER A 430 -7.85 -9.34 3.97
CA SER A 430 -8.72 -8.66 4.93
C SER A 430 -9.95 -9.49 5.27
N ALA A 431 -10.46 -10.32 4.35
CA ALA A 431 -11.62 -11.18 4.62
C ALA A 431 -11.29 -12.29 5.62
N VAL A 432 -10.05 -12.80 5.58
CA VAL A 432 -9.57 -13.86 6.46
C VAL A 432 -9.24 -13.35 7.87
N MET A 433 -8.73 -12.11 7.99
CA MET A 433 -8.24 -11.58 9.27
C MET A 433 -8.54 -10.08 9.43
N VAL A 434 -9.19 -9.71 10.54
CA VAL A 434 -9.57 -8.32 10.87
C VAL A 434 -8.39 -7.35 10.84
N ARG A 435 -7.23 -7.74 11.38
CA ARG A 435 -6.04 -6.87 11.38
C ARG A 435 -5.56 -6.47 9.99
N LEU A 436 -5.78 -7.30 8.97
CA LEU A 436 -5.32 -7.04 7.61
C LEU A 436 -6.20 -6.05 6.84
N MET A 437 -7.29 -5.58 7.45
CA MET A 437 -8.07 -4.44 6.98
C MET A 437 -7.22 -3.18 6.79
N LEU A 438 -6.18 -3.02 7.62
CA LEU A 438 -5.22 -1.92 7.53
C LEU A 438 -4.51 -1.88 6.17
N VAL A 439 -4.18 -3.03 5.59
CA VAL A 439 -3.48 -3.14 4.29
C VAL A 439 -4.44 -2.90 3.12
N LEU A 440 -5.73 -3.14 3.32
CA LEU A 440 -6.79 -2.90 2.33
C LEU A 440 -7.12 -1.41 2.20
N ALA A 441 -7.16 -0.67 3.31
CA ALA A 441 -7.60 0.73 3.33
C ALA A 441 -6.90 1.63 2.28
N PRO A 442 -5.56 1.58 2.09
CA PRO A 442 -4.91 2.38 1.07
C PRO A 442 -5.37 2.08 -0.36
N VAL A 443 -5.56 0.80 -0.73
CA VAL A 443 -6.02 0.44 -2.09
C VAL A 443 -7.44 0.89 -2.32
N MET A 444 -8.29 0.73 -1.30
CA MET A 444 -9.68 1.18 -1.35
C MET A 444 -9.72 2.69 -1.60
N CYS A 445 -8.88 3.49 -0.95
CA CYS A 445 -8.79 4.93 -1.17
C CYS A 445 -8.31 5.27 -2.60
N ILE A 446 -7.29 4.57 -3.11
CA ILE A 446 -6.74 4.81 -4.45
C ILE A 446 -7.78 4.49 -5.52
N LEU A 447 -8.39 3.31 -5.47
CA LEU A 447 -9.37 2.86 -6.47
C LEU A 447 -10.68 3.65 -6.38
N SER A 448 -11.16 3.94 -5.16
CA SER A 448 -12.33 4.80 -4.97
C SER A 448 -12.06 6.23 -5.46
N GLY A 449 -10.87 6.76 -5.20
CA GLY A 449 -10.43 8.06 -5.73
C GLY A 449 -10.43 8.10 -7.26
N ILE A 450 -9.92 7.05 -7.91
CA ILE A 450 -9.96 6.92 -9.38
C ILE A 450 -11.41 6.85 -9.89
N GLY A 451 -12.27 6.06 -9.24
CA GLY A 451 -13.67 5.89 -9.60
C GLY A 451 -14.47 7.19 -9.51
N VAL A 452 -14.41 7.85 -8.36
CA VAL A 452 -15.09 9.13 -8.13
C VAL A 452 -14.53 10.22 -9.05
N SER A 453 -13.21 10.32 -9.21
CA SER A 453 -12.60 11.28 -10.13
C SER A 453 -13.04 11.07 -11.59
N GLN A 454 -13.25 9.83 -12.02
CA GLN A 454 -13.75 9.56 -13.38
C GLN A 454 -15.21 9.99 -13.54
N VAL A 455 -16.04 9.74 -12.53
CA VAL A 455 -17.43 10.20 -12.49
C VAL A 455 -17.47 11.73 -12.58
N LEU A 456 -16.73 12.44 -11.73
CA LEU A 456 -16.68 13.90 -11.76
C LEU A 456 -16.20 14.44 -13.12
N SER A 457 -15.09 13.91 -13.65
CA SER A 457 -14.54 14.37 -14.93
C SER A 457 -15.53 14.21 -16.08
N THR A 458 -16.30 13.11 -16.08
CA THR A 458 -17.29 12.84 -17.14
C THR A 458 -18.48 13.81 -17.06
N TYR A 459 -19.02 14.05 -15.88
CA TYR A 459 -20.20 14.91 -15.71
C TYR A 459 -19.85 16.41 -15.74
N MET A 460 -18.69 16.84 -15.22
CA MET A 460 -18.26 18.24 -15.29
C MET A 460 -18.01 18.69 -16.74
N ARG A 461 -17.42 17.83 -17.58
CA ARG A 461 -17.23 18.13 -19.01
C ARG A 461 -18.54 18.33 -19.76
N ASN A 462 -19.62 17.65 -19.36
CA ASN A 462 -20.95 17.84 -19.95
C ASN A 462 -21.57 19.20 -19.59
N LEU A 463 -21.22 19.79 -18.44
CA LEU A 463 -21.62 21.15 -18.09
C LEU A 463 -20.85 22.21 -18.90
N ASP A 464 -19.53 22.06 -19.05
CA ASP A 464 -18.69 23.06 -19.72
C ASP A 464 -19.05 23.23 -21.21
N VAL A 465 -19.36 22.13 -21.90
CA VAL A 465 -19.82 22.16 -23.30
C VAL A 465 -21.20 22.83 -23.44
N SER A 466 -21.97 22.90 -22.36
CA SER A 466 -23.28 23.55 -22.32
C SER A 466 -23.23 25.06 -22.04
N ARG A 467 -22.05 25.65 -21.82
CA ARG A 467 -21.87 27.10 -21.85
C ARG A 467 -21.62 27.53 -23.31
N PRO A 468 -22.63 28.04 -24.05
CA PRO A 468 -22.33 28.67 -25.32
C PRO A 468 -21.44 29.88 -25.06
N GLU A 469 -20.28 29.94 -25.73
CA GLU A 469 -19.55 31.19 -25.87
C GLU A 469 -20.54 32.25 -26.37
N LYS A 470 -20.80 33.28 -25.56
CA LYS A 470 -21.38 34.52 -26.05
C LYS A 470 -20.33 35.21 -26.96
N ARG A 471 -20.16 34.69 -28.18
CA ARG A 471 -19.56 35.47 -29.28
C ARG A 471 -20.56 36.58 -29.60
N GLY A 472 -20.22 37.80 -29.17
CA GLY A 472 -20.97 39.00 -29.50
C GLY A 472 -21.15 39.11 -31.00
N LYS A 473 -22.39 39.35 -31.43
CA LYS A 473 -22.72 39.84 -32.78
C LYS A 473 -21.94 41.15 -33.00
N LYS A 474 -20.82 41.09 -33.70
CA LYS A 474 -20.29 42.26 -34.41
C LYS A 474 -20.87 42.22 -35.82
N GLN A 475 -21.79 43.15 -36.01
CA GLN A 475 -22.32 43.69 -37.25
C GLN A 475 -21.20 43.78 -38.31
N GLN A 476 -21.34 43.02 -39.39
CA GLN A 476 -20.46 43.09 -40.55
C GLN A 476 -21.13 44.04 -41.53
N ASP A 477 -20.61 45.27 -41.57
CA ASP A 477 -21.01 46.28 -42.53
C ASP A 477 -20.67 45.84 -43.96
N SER A 478 -21.65 46.10 -44.83
CA SER A 478 -21.60 46.05 -46.28
C SER A 478 -20.49 46.96 -46.84
N THR A 479 -19.61 46.44 -47.70
CA THR A 479 -18.84 47.19 -48.72
C THR A 479 -18.24 46.22 -49.77
N TYR A 480 -19.01 46.02 -50.86
CA TYR A 480 -18.67 45.76 -52.29
C TYR A 480 -17.68 44.64 -52.74
N PRO A 481 -17.70 44.24 -54.04
CA PRO A 481 -18.85 43.92 -54.91
C PRO A 481 -18.70 42.58 -55.67
N ILE A 482 -19.82 42.08 -56.17
CA ILE A 482 -19.93 40.95 -57.11
C ILE A 482 -19.40 41.37 -58.49
N LYS A 483 -18.57 40.52 -59.11
CA LYS A 483 -18.43 40.42 -60.57
C LYS A 483 -18.39 38.96 -61.00
N ASN A 484 -19.31 38.66 -61.93
CA ASN A 484 -19.54 37.40 -62.63
C ASN A 484 -18.30 36.93 -63.41
N GLU A 485 -18.15 35.61 -63.64
CA GLU A 485 -18.52 34.98 -64.93
C GLU A 485 -18.03 33.51 -65.09
N VAL A 486 -18.92 32.73 -65.70
CA VAL A 486 -18.74 31.60 -66.64
C VAL A 486 -18.28 30.21 -66.16
N SER A 487 -19.13 29.28 -66.59
CA SER A 487 -19.12 27.81 -66.65
C SER A 487 -17.87 27.12 -67.21
N GLY A 488 -17.57 25.94 -66.67
CA GLY A 488 -16.73 24.91 -67.31
C GLY A 488 -16.55 23.70 -66.39
N GLY A 489 -17.13 22.56 -66.75
CA GLY A 489 -17.15 21.37 -65.90
C GLY A 489 -15.83 20.57 -65.86
N ALA A 490 -15.64 19.78 -64.81
CA ALA A 490 -14.95 18.49 -64.85
C ALA A 490 -15.09 17.74 -63.51
N ARG A 491 -15.16 16.41 -63.63
CA ARG A 491 -15.29 15.38 -62.60
C ARG A 491 -14.16 15.40 -61.55
N GLY A 492 -14.47 15.02 -60.32
CA GLY A 492 -13.45 14.55 -59.37
C GLY A 492 -13.90 14.40 -57.91
N GLY A 493 -14.26 13.17 -57.52
CA GLY A 493 -14.05 12.64 -56.16
C GLY A 493 -14.86 13.21 -54.98
N ARG A 494 -16.02 12.60 -54.68
CA ARG A 494 -16.62 12.64 -53.33
C ARG A 494 -15.78 11.78 -52.38
N THR A 495 -14.92 12.38 -51.58
CA THR A 495 -14.46 11.78 -50.32
C THR A 495 -15.43 12.17 -49.20
N ARG A 496 -16.24 11.19 -48.77
CA ARG A 496 -17.01 11.29 -47.53
C ARG A 496 -16.03 11.41 -46.35
N PRO A 497 -16.23 12.30 -45.37
CA PRO A 497 -15.51 12.19 -44.11
C PRO A 497 -15.97 10.89 -43.40
N PRO A 498 -15.07 10.15 -42.74
CA PRO A 498 -15.44 8.93 -42.03
C PRO A 498 -16.38 9.29 -40.87
N ALA A 499 -17.56 8.66 -40.88
CA ALA A 499 -18.40 8.56 -39.72
C ALA A 499 -17.75 7.62 -38.68
N ASP A 500 -18.16 7.81 -37.43
CA ASP A 500 -17.96 6.91 -36.29
C ASP A 500 -16.76 7.22 -35.35
N THR A 501 -16.78 8.41 -34.75
CA THR A 501 -16.47 8.52 -33.32
C THR A 501 -17.77 8.52 -32.54
N VAL A 502 -18.13 7.36 -31.98
CA VAL A 502 -19.27 7.20 -31.07
C VAL A 502 -19.06 8.09 -29.85
N THR A 503 -19.65 9.28 -29.83
CA THR A 503 -19.79 10.08 -28.62
C THR A 503 -20.76 9.36 -27.67
N PRO A 504 -20.42 9.14 -26.39
CA PRO A 504 -21.35 8.54 -25.45
C PRO A 504 -22.63 9.38 -25.32
N PRO A 505 -23.78 8.77 -24.99
CA PRO A 505 -25.07 9.46 -24.93
C PRO A 505 -24.98 10.67 -24.00
N ARG A 506 -25.32 11.85 -24.52
CA ARG A 506 -25.27 13.12 -23.80
C ARG A 506 -26.29 13.11 -22.66
N ALA A 507 -25.82 13.06 -21.43
CA ALA A 507 -26.67 13.38 -20.27
C ALA A 507 -27.11 14.85 -20.36
N LEU A 508 -28.38 15.12 -20.09
CA LEU A 508 -28.90 16.49 -19.99
C LEU A 508 -28.06 17.29 -18.97
N PRO A 509 -27.82 18.60 -19.19
CA PRO A 509 -27.03 19.43 -18.26
C PRO A 509 -27.55 19.38 -16.81
N GLN A 510 -28.87 19.24 -16.66
CA GLN A 510 -29.55 19.06 -15.37
C GLN A 510 -29.17 17.73 -14.69
N VAL A 511 -29.08 16.63 -15.46
CA VAL A 511 -28.65 15.31 -14.95
C VAL A 511 -27.18 15.37 -14.51
N ALA A 512 -26.33 16.04 -15.28
CA ALA A 512 -24.93 16.20 -14.93
C ALA A 512 -24.74 17.05 -13.66
N SER A 513 -25.50 18.14 -13.50
CA SER A 513 -25.48 18.95 -12.27
C SER A 513 -26.03 18.16 -11.08
N GLY A 514 -27.10 17.39 -11.27
CA GLY A 514 -27.65 16.52 -10.24
C GLY A 514 -26.64 15.47 -9.76
N MET A 515 -25.92 14.83 -10.68
CA MET A 515 -24.91 13.84 -10.32
C MET A 515 -23.71 14.43 -9.56
N ILE A 516 -23.29 15.65 -9.89
CA ILE A 516 -22.23 16.35 -9.14
C ILE A 516 -22.69 16.63 -7.70
N LEU A 517 -23.93 17.09 -7.51
CA LEU A 517 -24.49 17.33 -6.18
C LEU A 517 -24.62 16.05 -5.36
N VAL A 518 -25.08 14.96 -5.99
CA VAL A 518 -25.16 13.64 -5.35
C VAL A 518 -23.78 13.16 -4.89
N MET A 519 -22.75 13.30 -5.74
CA MET A 519 -21.40 12.89 -5.38
C MET A 519 -20.81 13.76 -4.26
N ALA A 520 -21.08 15.07 -4.28
CA ALA A 520 -20.69 15.97 -3.19
C ALA A 520 -21.37 15.58 -1.87
N PHE A 521 -22.67 15.25 -1.89
CA PHE A 521 -23.40 14.77 -0.72
C PHE A 521 -22.78 13.49 -0.13
N PHE A 522 -22.40 12.52 -0.98
CA PHE A 522 -21.73 11.30 -0.53
C PHE A 522 -20.37 11.58 0.11
N LEU A 523 -19.55 12.49 -0.45
CA LEU A 523 -18.26 12.86 0.12
C LEU A 523 -18.39 13.59 1.46
N ILE A 524 -19.40 14.45 1.60
CA ILE A 524 -19.69 15.14 2.87
C ILE A 524 -20.14 14.13 3.92
N THR A 525 -21.07 13.24 3.58
CA THR A 525 -21.55 12.18 4.48
C THR A 525 -20.41 11.25 4.90
N TYR A 526 -19.51 10.90 3.99
CA TYR A 526 -18.32 10.11 4.29
C TYR A 526 -17.40 10.79 5.31
N THR A 527 -17.24 12.12 5.20
CA THR A 527 -16.44 12.91 6.15
C THR A 527 -17.07 12.92 7.55
N PHE A 528 -18.39 13.10 7.63
CA PHE A 528 -19.12 13.04 8.90
C PHE A 528 -19.04 11.65 9.54
N HIS A 529 -19.27 10.58 8.76
CA HIS A 529 -19.14 9.20 9.23
C HIS A 529 -17.74 8.94 9.77
N SER A 530 -16.71 9.31 9.00
CA SER A 530 -15.32 9.07 9.38
C SER A 530 -14.93 9.80 10.67
N THR A 531 -15.42 11.03 10.84
CA THR A 531 -15.21 11.83 12.06
C THR A 531 -15.93 11.21 13.25
N TRP A 532 -17.18 10.78 13.08
CA TRP A 532 -17.97 10.14 14.13
C TRP A 532 -17.35 8.82 14.59
N VAL A 533 -16.96 7.94 13.66
CA VAL A 533 -16.31 6.66 13.98
C VAL A 533 -15.00 6.89 14.73
N THR A 534 -14.18 7.84 14.26
CA THR A 534 -12.91 8.17 14.93
C THR A 534 -13.15 8.70 16.34
N SER A 535 -14.11 9.61 16.49
CA SER A 535 -14.47 10.21 17.77
C SER A 535 -15.01 9.17 18.75
N GLU A 536 -15.99 8.35 18.37
CA GLU A 536 -16.69 7.52 19.35
C GLU A 536 -16.10 6.12 19.52
N ALA A 537 -15.53 5.52 18.48
CA ALA A 537 -15.08 4.12 18.53
C ALA A 537 -13.57 3.97 18.73
N TYR A 538 -12.74 4.73 18.00
CA TYR A 538 -11.29 4.51 17.99
C TYR A 538 -10.49 5.41 18.95
N SER A 539 -11.09 6.46 19.53
CA SER A 539 -10.38 7.41 20.41
C SER A 539 -10.41 7.05 21.91
N SER A 540 -10.55 5.77 22.26
CA SER A 540 -10.59 5.31 23.65
C SER A 540 -9.24 4.74 24.13
N PRO A 541 -8.67 5.22 25.24
CA PRO A 541 -7.49 4.62 25.86
C PRO A 541 -7.85 3.28 26.50
N SER A 542 -6.89 2.35 26.51
CA SER A 542 -7.04 1.04 27.17
C SER A 542 -6.59 1.03 28.63
N ILE A 543 -5.78 2.01 29.05
CA ILE A 543 -5.19 2.07 30.40
C ILE A 543 -6.15 2.72 31.40
N VAL A 544 -6.92 3.69 30.92
CA VAL A 544 -7.82 4.50 31.72
C VAL A 544 -9.24 4.15 31.31
N LEU A 545 -10.00 3.58 32.23
CA LEU A 545 -11.38 3.20 31.97
C LEU A 545 -12.27 4.43 32.22
N SER A 546 -13.05 4.83 31.22
CA SER A 546 -14.00 5.92 31.39
C SER A 546 -15.43 5.40 31.41
N ALA A 547 -16.17 5.73 32.47
CA ALA A 547 -17.61 5.51 32.58
C ALA A 547 -18.36 6.86 32.54
N ARG A 548 -19.65 6.80 32.19
CA ARG A 548 -20.57 7.94 32.29
C ARG A 548 -21.50 7.70 33.47
N GLY A 549 -21.56 8.65 34.41
CA GLY A 549 -22.54 8.64 35.50
C GLY A 549 -23.95 8.94 34.99
N GLY A 550 -24.96 8.72 35.84
CA GLY A 550 -26.37 9.02 35.52
C GLY A 550 -26.62 10.48 35.11
N ASP A 551 -25.82 11.40 35.65
CA ASP A 551 -25.90 12.85 35.37
C ASP A 551 -25.12 13.27 34.10
N GLY A 552 -24.53 12.31 33.37
CA GLY A 552 -23.68 12.58 32.20
C GLY A 552 -22.25 13.02 32.54
N SER A 553 -21.90 13.11 33.83
CA SER A 553 -20.52 13.33 34.29
C SER A 553 -19.61 12.15 33.91
N ARG A 554 -18.37 12.46 33.53
CA ARG A 554 -17.38 11.45 33.16
C ARG A 554 -16.60 11.02 34.40
N ILE A 555 -16.73 9.75 34.76
CA ILE A 555 -15.94 9.14 35.85
C ILE A 555 -14.80 8.37 35.21
N ILE A 556 -13.60 8.57 35.73
CA ILE A 556 -12.37 7.96 35.23
C ILE A 556 -11.83 7.02 36.32
N PHE A 557 -11.68 5.74 36.00
CA PHE A 557 -11.03 4.74 36.84
C PHE A 557 -9.61 4.51 36.33
N ASP A 558 -8.65 4.55 37.24
CA ASP A 558 -7.23 4.50 36.93
C ASP A 558 -6.46 3.46 37.76
N ASP A 559 -7.18 2.41 38.14
CA ASP A 559 -6.72 1.37 39.06
C ASP A 559 -5.49 0.64 38.53
N PHE A 560 -5.35 0.51 37.20
CA PHE A 560 -4.17 -0.09 36.57
C PHE A 560 -2.90 0.71 36.86
N ARG A 561 -2.92 2.03 36.66
CA ARG A 561 -1.74 2.86 36.93
C ARG A 561 -1.43 2.89 38.40
N GLU A 562 -2.44 2.99 39.27
CA GLU A 562 -2.25 2.92 40.72
C GLU A 562 -1.59 1.61 41.15
N ALA A 563 -2.10 0.46 40.70
CA ALA A 563 -1.54 -0.85 41.03
C ALA A 563 -0.11 -1.03 40.51
N TYR A 564 0.18 -0.60 39.27
CA TYR A 564 1.54 -0.64 38.73
C TYR A 564 2.49 0.32 39.44
N TYR A 565 1.99 1.48 39.90
CA TYR A 565 2.80 2.45 40.63
C TYR A 565 3.11 1.97 42.05
N TRP A 566 2.15 1.35 42.73
CA TRP A 566 2.36 0.66 44.01
C TRP A 566 3.40 -0.43 43.85
N LEU A 567 3.25 -1.32 42.85
CA LEU A 567 4.21 -2.39 42.61
C LEU A 567 5.62 -1.83 42.38
N ARG A 568 5.75 -0.72 41.65
CA ARG A 568 7.05 -0.09 41.38
C ARG A 568 7.74 0.50 42.62
N HIS A 569 7.00 0.99 43.61
CA HIS A 569 7.58 1.67 44.78
C HIS A 569 7.63 0.80 46.04
N ASN A 570 6.82 -0.25 46.11
CA ASN A 570 6.61 -1.04 47.31
C ASN A 570 7.16 -2.48 47.21
N THR A 571 7.80 -2.86 46.10
CA THR A 571 8.51 -4.14 45.98
C THR A 571 10.02 -3.95 45.91
N PRO A 572 10.83 -4.98 46.27
CA PRO A 572 12.26 -4.98 45.99
C PRO A 572 12.57 -4.76 44.50
N GLU A 573 13.74 -4.20 44.21
CA GLU A 573 14.24 -3.99 42.84
C GLU A 573 14.60 -5.28 42.10
#